data_AF-A0A6A6VDC7-F1
#
_entry.id   AF-A0A6A6VDC7-F1
#
_cell.length_a   1.000
_cell.length_b   1.000
_cell.length_c   1.000
_cell.angle_alpha   90.00
_cell.angle_beta   90.00
_cell.angle_gamma   90.00
#
_symmetry.space_group_name_H-M   'P 1'
#
loop_
_entity.id
_entity.type
_entity.pdbx_description
1 polymer ?
#
loop_
_entity_poly.entity_id
_entity_poly.type
_entity_poly.pdbx_seq_one_letter_code
_entity_poly.pdbx_strand_id
1 'polypeptide(L)'
;EALNPPEWTYAPPLVLPVKEYSGPLGVKAKKFAKRLWAVGKAYLQFYKQGVKNVWAMVKLARKLRARQKKEVGGLSKDKKAVGSRDEKAAGEEVVKALVADIVLTRAEWQIVQRSQKDVYRLPFFATLLALFGEYTPLIKGWITFIIPEPCREPTDLERSLKKREARRAERLQVLKRTYDTTVIRKVDTGVRGRTGNAVIRVDATLDAHPWVWEFFMTPPRFIVQWDVKRKLNYLRMDDALIARDGGWRGLNEVEVKRACVDRGIIVNRRTPWQMRMALAEWFG
;
A
#
# COMPACT_ATOMS: atom_id res chain seq x y z
N GLU A 1 -9.46 4.23 18.29
CA GLU A 1 -8.34 3.62 17.53
C GLU A 1 -7.78 4.65 16.54
N ALA A 2 -6.80 5.47 16.93
CA ALA A 2 -6.26 6.53 16.07
C ALA A 2 -5.22 6.01 15.05
N LEU A 3 -4.55 4.90 15.36
CA LEU A 3 -3.37 4.45 14.64
C LEU A 3 -3.66 3.39 13.56
N ASN A 4 -4.53 2.42 13.87
CA ASN A 4 -4.84 1.30 13.00
C ASN A 4 -6.21 1.50 12.33
N PRO A 5 -6.32 1.35 11.00
CA PRO A 5 -7.61 1.27 10.33
C PRO A 5 -8.49 0.15 10.89
N PRO A 6 -9.84 0.32 10.91
CA PRO A 6 -10.76 -0.72 11.35
C PRO A 6 -10.64 -2.01 10.54
N GLU A 7 -10.92 -3.16 11.16
CA GLU A 7 -10.71 -4.48 10.53
C GLU A 7 -11.47 -4.68 9.21
N TRP A 8 -12.68 -4.14 9.10
CA TRP A 8 -13.50 -4.23 7.88
C TRP A 8 -12.90 -3.50 6.67
N THR A 9 -11.88 -2.65 6.87
CA THR A 9 -11.15 -1.99 5.78
C THR A 9 -10.15 -2.92 5.09
N TYR A 10 -9.85 -4.07 5.68
CA TYR A 10 -9.01 -5.10 5.09
C TYR A 10 -9.82 -6.10 4.25
N ALA A 11 -9.12 -7.00 3.55
CA ALA A 11 -9.77 -8.06 2.82
C ALA A 11 -10.47 -9.04 3.79
N PRO A 12 -11.73 -9.43 3.53
CA PRO A 12 -12.45 -10.36 4.39
C PRO A 12 -11.80 -11.75 4.38
N PRO A 13 -11.98 -12.57 5.42
CA PRO A 13 -11.43 -13.93 5.43
C PRO A 13 -12.09 -14.77 4.32
N LEU A 14 -11.26 -15.43 3.50
CA LEU A 14 -11.73 -16.36 2.47
C LEU A 14 -11.69 -17.78 3.03
N VAL A 15 -12.86 -18.34 3.34
CA VAL A 15 -13.00 -19.72 3.82
C VAL A 15 -13.35 -20.61 2.63
N LEU A 16 -12.41 -21.47 2.24
CA LEU A 16 -12.60 -22.43 1.15
C LEU A 16 -13.02 -23.81 1.72
N PRO A 17 -13.93 -24.53 1.05
CA PRO A 17 -14.32 -25.87 1.47
C PRO A 17 -13.15 -26.85 1.38
N VAL A 18 -13.04 -27.72 2.39
CA VAL A 18 -11.96 -28.71 2.53
C VAL A 18 -11.99 -29.71 1.36
N LYS A 19 -10.80 -30.17 0.97
CA LYS A 19 -10.56 -31.09 -0.13
C LYS A 19 -10.84 -32.53 0.33
N GLU A 20 -12.06 -33.01 0.12
CA GLU A 20 -12.43 -34.41 0.38
C GLU A 20 -12.29 -35.27 -0.88
N TYR A 21 -11.49 -36.34 -0.82
CA TYR A 21 -11.26 -37.28 -1.94
C TYR A 21 -11.60 -38.73 -1.64
N SER A 22 -12.40 -39.00 -0.62
CA SER A 22 -12.80 -40.37 -0.27
C SER A 22 -13.97 -40.85 -1.13
N GLY A 23 -13.83 -42.05 -1.70
CA GLY A 23 -14.91 -42.82 -2.33
C GLY A 23 -14.64 -43.31 -3.78
N PRO A 24 -15.59 -44.06 -4.37
CA PRO A 24 -15.51 -44.57 -5.74
C PRO A 24 -15.46 -43.46 -6.81
N LEU A 25 -14.98 -43.76 -8.03
CA LEU A 25 -14.72 -42.78 -9.11
C LEU A 25 -15.95 -41.92 -9.48
N GLY A 26 -17.14 -42.52 -9.59
CA GLY A 26 -18.39 -41.79 -9.88
C GLY A 26 -18.85 -40.86 -8.73
N VAL A 27 -18.56 -41.24 -7.49
CA VAL A 27 -18.82 -40.42 -6.30
C VAL A 27 -17.81 -39.27 -6.23
N LYS A 28 -16.56 -39.49 -6.63
CA LYS A 28 -15.51 -38.45 -6.73
C LYS A 28 -15.91 -37.34 -7.70
N ALA A 29 -16.46 -37.67 -8.87
CA ALA A 29 -16.90 -36.67 -9.85
C ALA A 29 -18.05 -35.78 -9.32
N LYS A 30 -19.07 -36.38 -8.68
CA LYS A 30 -20.19 -35.63 -8.07
C LYS A 30 -19.72 -34.75 -6.90
N LYS A 31 -18.86 -35.29 -6.02
CA LYS A 31 -18.24 -34.52 -4.91
C LYS A 31 -17.38 -33.38 -5.45
N PHE A 32 -16.64 -33.60 -6.54
CA PHE A 32 -15.83 -32.58 -7.19
C PHE A 32 -16.67 -31.43 -7.77
N ALA A 33 -17.73 -31.73 -8.51
CA ALA A 33 -18.64 -30.71 -9.04
C ALA A 33 -19.31 -29.90 -7.92
N LYS A 34 -19.82 -30.56 -6.88
CA LYS A 34 -20.39 -29.90 -5.70
C LYS A 34 -19.37 -28.98 -5.02
N ARG A 35 -18.11 -29.43 -4.92
CA ARG A 35 -17.02 -28.62 -4.37
C ARG A 35 -16.71 -27.41 -5.24
N LEU A 36 -16.61 -27.56 -6.56
CA LEU A 36 -16.38 -26.44 -7.46
C LEU A 36 -17.45 -25.37 -7.32
N TRP A 37 -18.72 -25.78 -7.23
CA TRP A 37 -19.83 -24.86 -6.99
C TRP A 37 -19.73 -24.17 -5.63
N ALA A 38 -19.41 -24.91 -4.56
CA ALA A 38 -19.20 -24.34 -3.23
C ALA A 38 -18.02 -23.35 -3.19
N VAL A 39 -16.93 -23.66 -3.90
CA VAL A 39 -15.77 -22.76 -4.08
C VAL A 39 -16.19 -21.50 -4.84
N GLY A 40 -16.91 -21.63 -5.95
CA GLY A 40 -17.41 -20.49 -6.73
C GLY A 40 -18.28 -19.56 -5.88
N LYS A 41 -19.22 -20.13 -5.12
CA LYS A 41 -20.07 -19.38 -4.18
C LYS A 41 -19.27 -18.66 -3.10
N ALA A 42 -18.27 -19.31 -2.51
CA ALA A 42 -17.41 -18.70 -1.50
C ALA A 42 -16.63 -17.49 -2.07
N TYR A 43 -16.08 -17.62 -3.28
CA TYR A 43 -15.41 -16.49 -3.95
C TYR A 43 -16.37 -15.35 -4.30
N LEU A 44 -17.58 -15.67 -4.78
CA LEU A 44 -18.59 -14.66 -5.09
C LEU A 44 -18.99 -13.87 -3.83
N GLN A 45 -19.16 -14.56 -2.70
CA GLN A 45 -19.42 -13.93 -1.41
C GLN A 45 -18.25 -13.04 -0.97
N PHE A 46 -17.02 -13.54 -1.06
CA PHE A 46 -15.81 -12.77 -0.77
C PHE A 46 -15.71 -11.49 -1.61
N TYR A 47 -15.89 -11.57 -2.93
CA TYR A 47 -15.81 -10.41 -3.80
C TYR A 47 -16.97 -9.43 -3.58
N LYS A 48 -18.19 -9.93 -3.37
CA LYS A 48 -19.35 -9.08 -3.05
C LYS A 48 -19.10 -8.31 -1.75
N GLN A 49 -18.51 -8.95 -0.75
CA GLN A 49 -18.15 -8.29 0.50
C GLN A 49 -17.01 -7.28 0.31
N GLY A 50 -15.96 -7.64 -0.44
CA GLY A 50 -14.85 -6.73 -0.76
C GLY A 50 -15.34 -5.46 -1.49
N VAL A 51 -16.22 -5.59 -2.49
CA VAL A 51 -16.82 -4.45 -3.20
C VAL A 51 -17.61 -3.56 -2.25
N LYS A 52 -18.44 -4.13 -1.37
CA LYS A 52 -19.16 -3.36 -0.34
C LYS A 52 -18.21 -2.59 0.58
N ASN A 53 -17.12 -3.22 1.01
CA ASN A 53 -16.11 -2.59 1.86
C ASN A 53 -15.44 -1.42 1.13
N VAL A 54 -15.10 -1.57 -0.16
CA VAL A 54 -14.57 -0.45 -0.99
C VAL A 54 -15.55 0.72 -0.99
N TRP A 55 -16.83 0.48 -1.31
CA TRP A 55 -17.85 1.55 -1.33
C TRP A 55 -18.00 2.24 0.04
N ALA A 56 -17.99 1.47 1.13
CA ALA A 56 -18.05 2.00 2.48
C ALA A 56 -16.81 2.87 2.81
N MET A 57 -15.61 2.43 2.43
CA MET A 57 -14.38 3.21 2.58
C MET A 57 -14.42 4.50 1.77
N VAL A 58 -15.00 4.49 0.57
CA VAL A 58 -15.14 5.69 -0.28
C VAL A 58 -16.09 6.69 0.34
N LYS A 59 -17.24 6.22 0.85
CA LYS A 59 -18.20 7.07 1.57
C LYS A 59 -17.56 7.68 2.82
N LEU A 60 -16.81 6.88 3.57
CA LEU A 60 -16.08 7.33 4.76
C LEU A 60 -15.01 8.36 4.39
N ALA A 61 -14.19 8.09 3.37
CA ALA A 61 -13.13 8.99 2.92
C ALA A 61 -13.68 10.33 2.42
N ARG A 62 -14.84 10.36 1.77
CA ARG A 62 -15.52 11.61 1.39
C ARG A 62 -15.89 12.44 2.62
N LYS A 63 -16.45 11.80 3.66
CA LYS A 63 -16.77 12.47 4.93
C LYS A 63 -15.52 13.02 5.63
N LEU A 64 -14.45 12.23 5.68
CA LEU A 64 -13.18 12.65 6.28
C LEU A 64 -12.54 13.83 5.52
N ARG A 65 -12.57 13.83 4.19
CA ARG A 65 -12.10 14.97 3.38
C ARG A 65 -12.92 16.24 3.65
N ALA A 66 -14.24 16.10 3.79
CA ALA A 66 -15.10 17.23 4.13
C ALA A 66 -14.78 17.77 5.54
N ARG A 67 -14.58 16.88 6.52
CA ARG A 67 -14.16 17.25 7.89
C ARG A 67 -12.83 17.99 7.87
N GLN A 68 -11.80 17.41 7.24
CA GLN A 68 -10.49 18.03 7.09
C GLN A 68 -10.59 19.42 6.44
N LYS A 69 -11.38 19.58 5.36
CA LYS A 69 -11.57 20.87 4.69
C LYS A 69 -12.31 21.88 5.57
N LYS A 70 -13.30 21.46 6.36
CA LYS A 70 -14.05 22.34 7.26
C LYS A 70 -13.17 22.87 8.38
N GLU A 71 -12.44 21.98 9.04
CA GLU A 71 -11.55 22.35 10.16
C GLU A 71 -10.39 23.20 9.66
N VAL A 72 -9.64 22.75 8.64
CA VAL A 72 -8.51 23.54 8.09
C VAL A 72 -8.98 24.82 7.40
N GLY A 73 -10.13 24.81 6.73
CA GLY A 73 -10.72 26.01 6.13
C GLY A 73 -11.20 27.03 7.17
N GLY A 74 -11.50 26.58 8.40
CA GLY A 74 -11.69 27.43 9.58
C GLY A 74 -10.36 28.01 10.06
N LEU A 75 -9.35 27.18 10.29
CA LEU A 75 -8.01 27.61 10.76
C LEU A 75 -7.23 28.48 9.75
N SER A 76 -7.42 28.26 8.45
CA SER A 76 -6.69 28.97 7.39
C SER A 76 -7.19 30.41 7.18
N LYS A 77 -8.36 30.78 7.73
CA LYS A 77 -8.78 32.20 7.75
C LYS A 77 -7.93 33.04 8.71
N ASP A 78 -7.30 32.41 9.71
CA ASP A 78 -6.51 33.10 10.74
C ASP A 78 -5.00 33.12 10.44
N LYS A 79 -4.48 32.21 9.60
CA LYS A 79 -3.03 32.03 9.35
C LYS A 79 -2.54 32.58 8.00
N LYS A 80 -3.05 33.72 7.55
CA LYS A 80 -2.63 34.35 6.29
C LYS A 80 -1.29 35.13 6.43
N ALA A 81 -0.26 34.52 7.02
CA ALA A 81 1.04 35.18 7.19
C ALA A 81 2.20 34.21 7.48
N VAL A 82 2.58 33.30 6.58
CA VAL A 82 3.99 32.83 6.54
C VAL A 82 4.38 32.56 5.09
N GLY A 83 5.15 33.50 4.55
CA GLY A 83 5.78 33.41 3.25
C GLY A 83 6.97 32.45 3.24
N SER A 84 7.30 32.03 2.03
CA SER A 84 8.54 31.38 1.57
C SER A 84 9.77 31.43 2.50
N ARG A 85 10.40 30.26 2.77
CA ARG A 85 11.87 30.02 2.67
C ARG A 85 12.31 28.63 3.17
N ASP A 86 13.30 28.09 2.44
CA ASP A 86 14.39 27.16 2.80
C ASP A 86 14.10 25.75 3.41
N GLU A 87 13.91 24.80 2.49
CA GLU A 87 13.53 23.38 2.60
C GLU A 87 14.40 22.44 3.47
N LYS A 88 15.61 22.84 3.90
CA LYS A 88 16.56 21.93 4.57
C LYS A 88 16.45 21.90 6.10
N ALA A 89 16.38 23.05 6.76
CA ALA A 89 16.02 23.14 8.19
C ALA A 89 14.49 23.15 8.37
N ALA A 90 13.77 23.60 7.34
CA ALA A 90 12.32 23.57 7.31
C ALA A 90 11.74 22.15 7.16
N GLY A 91 12.51 21.12 6.78
CA GLY A 91 11.97 19.81 6.44
C GLY A 91 11.18 19.13 7.56
N GLU A 92 11.72 19.12 8.79
CA GLU A 92 11.07 18.46 9.92
C GLU A 92 10.01 19.36 10.58
N GLU A 93 10.32 20.64 10.79
CA GLU A 93 9.39 21.61 11.38
C GLU A 93 8.19 21.91 10.47
N VAL A 94 8.39 21.98 9.15
CA VAL A 94 7.27 22.08 8.19
C VAL A 94 6.47 20.78 8.17
N VAL A 95 7.09 19.61 8.28
CA VAL A 95 6.32 18.36 8.41
C VAL A 95 5.52 18.35 9.70
N LYS A 96 6.08 18.76 10.84
CA LYS A 96 5.35 18.91 12.11
C LYS A 96 4.19 19.90 11.97
N ALA A 97 4.40 21.05 11.34
CA ALA A 97 3.35 22.04 11.09
C ALA A 97 2.25 21.49 10.16
N LEU A 98 2.62 20.83 9.06
CA LEU A 98 1.66 20.18 8.15
C LEU A 98 0.87 19.06 8.84
N VAL A 99 1.51 18.31 9.73
CA VAL A 99 0.88 17.25 10.52
C VAL A 99 -0.03 17.84 11.59
N ALA A 100 0.33 18.98 12.17
CA ALA A 100 -0.54 19.73 13.07
C ALA A 100 -1.78 20.27 12.36
N ASP A 101 -1.66 20.66 11.08
CA ASP A 101 -2.80 21.05 10.25
C ASP A 101 -3.65 19.83 9.79
N ILE A 102 -3.18 18.60 9.99
CA ILE A 102 -3.97 17.39 9.71
C ILE A 102 -4.78 17.00 10.94
N VAL A 103 -6.09 17.28 10.88
CA VAL A 103 -7.05 16.92 11.94
C VAL A 103 -7.41 15.43 11.90
N LEU A 104 -7.13 14.74 10.80
CA LEU A 104 -7.35 13.30 10.67
C LEU A 104 -6.34 12.50 11.49
N THR A 105 -6.80 11.46 12.16
CA THR A 105 -5.92 10.43 12.73
C THR A 105 -5.19 9.66 11.61
N ARG A 106 -4.11 8.95 11.95
CA ARG A 106 -3.31 8.13 11.03
C ARG A 106 -4.17 7.08 10.33
N ALA A 107 -5.05 6.42 11.07
CA ALA A 107 -6.02 5.46 10.55
C ALA A 107 -6.93 6.09 9.49
N GLU A 108 -7.51 7.25 9.80
CA GLU A 108 -8.40 7.99 8.90
C GLU A 108 -7.66 8.51 7.67
N TRP A 109 -6.47 9.05 7.85
CA TRP A 109 -5.62 9.52 6.76
C TRP A 109 -5.27 8.39 5.79
N GLN A 110 -4.90 7.21 6.31
CA GLN A 110 -4.63 6.01 5.50
C GLN A 110 -5.87 5.59 4.69
N ILE A 111 -7.08 5.62 5.28
CA ILE A 111 -8.32 5.32 4.55
C ILE A 111 -8.55 6.32 3.40
N VAL A 112 -8.28 7.61 3.64
CA VAL A 112 -8.42 8.65 2.62
C VAL A 112 -7.46 8.44 1.45
N GLN A 113 -6.21 8.05 1.73
CA GLN A 113 -5.18 7.80 0.71
C GLN A 113 -5.46 6.52 -0.10
N ARG A 114 -5.82 5.43 0.59
CA ARG A 114 -6.05 4.11 -0.03
C ARG A 114 -7.31 4.11 -0.90
N SER A 115 -8.39 4.70 -0.40
CA SER A 115 -9.68 4.73 -1.11
C SER A 115 -9.62 5.40 -2.47
N GLN A 116 -8.72 6.38 -2.71
CA GLN A 116 -8.57 6.99 -4.03
C GLN A 116 -8.19 5.96 -5.09
N LYS A 117 -7.21 5.11 -4.79
CA LYS A 117 -6.70 4.11 -5.74
C LYS A 117 -7.74 3.02 -5.99
N ASP A 118 -8.46 2.61 -4.94
CA ASP A 118 -9.47 1.57 -5.04
C ASP A 118 -10.71 2.02 -5.82
N VAL A 119 -11.10 3.30 -5.74
CA VAL A 119 -12.21 3.87 -6.55
C VAL A 119 -11.93 3.75 -8.03
N TYR A 120 -10.72 4.09 -8.49
CA TYR A 120 -10.40 4.03 -9.92
C TYR A 120 -10.34 2.59 -10.45
N ARG A 121 -10.01 1.62 -9.58
CA ARG A 121 -9.98 0.20 -9.92
C ARG A 121 -11.36 -0.45 -9.94
N LEU A 122 -12.31 0.11 -9.18
CA LEU A 122 -13.60 -0.51 -8.96
C LEU A 122 -14.46 -0.68 -10.23
N PRO A 123 -14.58 0.29 -11.16
CA PRO A 123 -15.34 0.10 -12.39
C PRO A 123 -14.82 -1.07 -13.22
N PHE A 124 -13.51 -1.14 -13.44
CA PHE A 124 -12.87 -2.23 -14.18
C PHE A 124 -13.10 -3.59 -13.50
N PHE A 125 -12.98 -3.64 -12.18
CA PHE A 125 -13.24 -4.87 -11.42
C PHE A 125 -14.72 -5.28 -11.43
N ALA A 126 -15.64 -4.31 -11.36
CA ALA A 126 -17.07 -4.57 -11.43
C ALA A 126 -17.47 -5.12 -12.81
N THR A 127 -16.93 -4.56 -13.90
CA THR A 127 -17.12 -5.11 -15.25
C THR A 127 -16.56 -6.52 -15.37
N LEU A 128 -15.36 -6.78 -14.82
CA LEU A 128 -14.77 -8.11 -14.79
C LEU A 128 -15.69 -9.11 -14.06
N LEU A 129 -16.19 -8.74 -12.89
CA LEU A 129 -17.08 -9.59 -12.09
C LEU A 129 -18.43 -9.80 -12.78
N ALA A 130 -18.95 -8.82 -13.50
CA ALA A 130 -20.18 -8.96 -14.28
C ALA A 130 -20.02 -9.92 -15.48
N LEU A 131 -18.85 -9.90 -16.14
CA LEU A 131 -18.57 -10.77 -17.28
C LEU A 131 -18.23 -12.20 -16.86
N PHE A 132 -17.41 -12.37 -15.82
CA PHE A 132 -16.86 -13.68 -15.45
C PHE A 132 -17.53 -14.31 -14.23
N GLY A 133 -18.24 -13.53 -13.40
CA GLY A 133 -18.97 -14.03 -12.23
C GLY A 133 -18.12 -14.96 -11.36
N GLU A 134 -18.57 -16.22 -11.27
CA GLU A 134 -17.93 -17.29 -10.49
C GLU A 134 -16.58 -17.75 -11.05
N TYR A 135 -16.27 -17.47 -12.32
CA TYR A 135 -15.01 -17.83 -12.98
C TYR A 135 -13.89 -16.81 -12.77
N THR A 136 -14.17 -15.68 -12.11
CA THR A 136 -13.17 -14.63 -11.78
C THR A 136 -11.86 -15.18 -11.16
N PRO A 137 -11.89 -16.17 -10.24
CA PRO A 137 -10.66 -16.75 -9.67
C PRO A 137 -9.73 -17.41 -10.71
N LEU A 138 -10.23 -17.87 -11.85
CA LEU A 138 -9.41 -18.52 -12.89
C LEU A 138 -8.55 -17.51 -13.66
N ILE A 139 -9.06 -16.30 -13.86
CA ILE A 139 -8.41 -15.24 -14.66
C ILE A 139 -7.53 -14.34 -13.78
N LYS A 140 -7.75 -14.39 -12.47
CA LYS A 140 -7.11 -13.57 -11.44
C LYS A 140 -5.57 -13.51 -11.52
N GLY A 141 -4.92 -14.62 -11.93
CA GLY A 141 -3.46 -14.70 -12.05
C GLY A 141 -2.86 -13.69 -13.03
N TRP A 142 -3.63 -13.25 -14.02
CA TRP A 142 -3.22 -12.27 -15.03
C TRP A 142 -3.59 -10.83 -14.70
N ILE A 143 -4.56 -10.60 -13.80
CA ILE A 143 -5.22 -9.29 -13.64
C ILE A 143 -5.15 -8.73 -12.20
N THR A 144 -3.99 -8.80 -11.56
CA THR A 144 -3.81 -8.28 -10.18
C THR A 144 -3.86 -6.75 -10.06
N PHE A 145 -3.67 -6.03 -11.17
CA PHE A 145 -3.66 -4.55 -11.20
C PHE A 145 -5.06 -3.95 -11.10
N ILE A 146 -6.08 -4.69 -11.51
CA ILE A 146 -7.48 -4.23 -11.54
C ILE A 146 -8.18 -4.49 -10.20
N ILE A 147 -7.69 -5.43 -9.39
CA ILE A 147 -8.36 -5.86 -8.15
C ILE A 147 -8.08 -4.83 -7.02
N PRO A 148 -9.13 -4.18 -6.46
CA PRO A 148 -9.01 -3.31 -5.30
C PRO A 148 -8.43 -4.03 -4.08
N GLU A 149 -7.76 -3.32 -3.17
CA GLU A 149 -7.13 -3.94 -2.00
C GLU A 149 -8.08 -4.80 -1.14
N PRO A 150 -9.32 -4.37 -0.83
CA PRO A 150 -10.25 -5.18 -0.05
C PRO A 150 -10.74 -6.45 -0.77
N CYS A 151 -10.50 -6.57 -2.07
CA CYS A 151 -10.86 -7.74 -2.88
C CYS A 151 -9.65 -8.64 -3.16
N ARG A 152 -8.47 -8.37 -2.59
CA ARG A 152 -7.27 -9.20 -2.80
C ARG A 152 -7.25 -10.37 -1.83
N GLU A 153 -6.94 -11.55 -2.37
CA GLU A 153 -6.77 -12.74 -1.54
C GLU A 153 -5.45 -12.67 -0.76
N PRO A 154 -5.42 -13.21 0.48
CA PRO A 154 -4.20 -13.26 1.28
C PRO A 154 -3.01 -13.89 0.56
N THR A 155 -3.22 -15.01 -0.14
CA THR A 155 -2.18 -15.72 -0.91
C THR A 155 -1.57 -14.84 -1.99
N ASP A 156 -2.39 -14.02 -2.66
CA ASP A 156 -1.93 -13.13 -3.72
C ASP A 156 -1.17 -11.93 -3.16
N LEU A 157 -1.51 -11.47 -1.95
CA LEU A 157 -0.72 -10.45 -1.25
C LEU A 157 0.70 -10.97 -1.01
N GLU A 158 0.85 -12.19 -0.49
CA GLU A 158 2.18 -12.76 -0.27
C GLU A 158 2.98 -12.94 -1.55
N ARG A 159 2.35 -13.47 -2.61
CA ARG A 159 3.01 -13.64 -3.92
C ARG A 159 3.42 -12.29 -4.52
N SER A 160 2.55 -11.28 -4.45
CA SER A 160 2.85 -9.95 -4.98
C SER A 160 3.96 -9.26 -4.19
N LEU A 161 4.00 -9.44 -2.86
CA LEU A 161 5.10 -8.95 -2.03
C LEU A 161 6.42 -9.62 -2.37
N LYS A 162 6.46 -10.95 -2.51
CA LYS A 162 7.64 -11.70 -2.95
C LYS A 162 8.18 -11.20 -4.28
N LYS A 163 7.29 -11.01 -5.27
CA LYS A 163 7.67 -10.49 -6.59
C LYS A 163 8.21 -9.05 -6.52
N ARG A 164 7.59 -8.18 -5.71
CA ARG A 164 8.05 -6.80 -5.51
C ARG A 164 9.44 -6.74 -4.87
N GLU A 165 9.67 -7.56 -3.85
CA GLU A 165 10.97 -7.63 -3.19
C GLU A 165 12.06 -8.19 -4.12
N ALA A 166 11.75 -9.22 -4.91
CA ALA A 166 12.68 -9.76 -5.90
C ALA A 166 13.10 -8.69 -6.93
N ARG A 167 12.13 -7.95 -7.49
CA ARG A 167 12.42 -6.83 -8.41
C ARG A 167 13.23 -5.72 -7.76
N ARG A 168 12.92 -5.37 -6.51
CA ARG A 168 13.70 -4.39 -5.74
C ARG A 168 15.16 -4.86 -5.59
N ALA A 169 15.36 -6.12 -5.22
CA ALA A 169 16.70 -6.70 -5.06
C ALA A 169 17.46 -6.69 -6.38
N GLU A 170 16.82 -7.07 -7.49
CA GLU A 170 17.40 -7.04 -8.84
C GLU A 170 17.81 -5.62 -9.26
N ARG A 171 16.92 -4.62 -9.09
CA ARG A 171 17.25 -3.22 -9.39
C ARG A 171 18.44 -2.73 -8.57
N LEU A 172 18.50 -3.07 -7.28
CA LEU A 172 19.63 -2.70 -6.44
C LEU A 172 20.92 -3.41 -6.86
N GLN A 173 20.86 -4.65 -7.33
CA GLN A 173 22.02 -5.37 -7.86
C GLN A 173 22.53 -4.74 -9.16
N VAL A 174 21.63 -4.36 -10.08
CA VAL A 174 22.00 -3.65 -11.31
C VAL A 174 22.68 -2.33 -10.98
N LEU A 175 22.10 -1.53 -10.07
CA LEU A 175 22.69 -0.25 -9.66
C LEU A 175 24.06 -0.38 -9.00
N LYS A 176 24.29 -1.45 -8.22
CA LYS A 176 25.61 -1.73 -7.64
C LYS A 176 26.66 -2.05 -8.70
N ARG A 177 26.26 -2.64 -9.83
CA ARG A 177 27.16 -2.95 -10.96
C ARG A 177 27.41 -1.73 -11.83
N THR A 178 26.39 -0.90 -12.06
CA THR A 178 26.47 0.26 -12.96
C THR A 178 27.11 1.49 -12.30
N TYR A 179 26.95 1.64 -10.97
CA TYR A 179 27.44 2.80 -10.24
C TYR A 179 28.31 2.36 -9.05
N ASP A 180 29.46 3.00 -8.87
CA ASP A 180 30.27 2.86 -7.66
C ASP A 180 29.49 3.47 -6.48
N THR A 181 28.89 2.63 -5.66
CA THR A 181 27.77 2.96 -4.77
C THR A 181 28.17 3.08 -3.29
N THR A 182 29.47 3.20 -3.02
CA THR A 182 30.09 3.20 -1.69
C THR A 182 29.65 4.34 -0.76
N VAL A 183 29.00 5.40 -1.25
CA VAL A 183 28.94 6.68 -0.52
C VAL A 183 27.63 6.97 0.26
N ILE A 184 26.52 6.25 0.03
CA ILE A 184 25.25 6.62 0.70
C ILE A 184 24.85 5.52 1.70
N ARG A 185 25.04 5.77 3.01
CA ARG A 185 24.76 4.83 4.11
C ARG A 185 23.36 4.96 4.73
N LYS A 186 22.67 6.09 4.52
CA LYS A 186 21.28 6.32 4.99
C LYS A 186 20.44 6.83 3.83
N VAL A 187 19.18 6.41 3.72
CA VAL A 187 18.21 7.02 2.80
C VAL A 187 17.86 8.40 3.38
N ASP A 188 18.72 9.39 3.17
CA ASP A 188 18.45 10.76 3.61
C ASP A 188 17.22 11.27 2.88
N THR A 189 16.18 11.68 3.60
CA THR A 189 14.83 11.91 3.06
C THR A 189 14.70 13.11 2.12
N GLY A 190 15.75 13.91 1.89
CA GLY A 190 15.71 15.11 1.04
C GLY A 190 16.07 14.87 -0.43
N VAL A 191 15.17 15.17 -1.37
CA VAL A 191 15.36 14.96 -2.83
C VAL A 191 16.22 16.05 -3.49
N ARG A 192 16.24 17.26 -2.95
CA ARG A 192 16.85 18.44 -3.59
C ARG A 192 18.36 18.51 -3.31
N GLY A 193 19.16 18.55 -4.37
CA GLY A 193 20.63 18.56 -4.29
C GLY A 193 21.28 17.18 -4.34
N ARG A 194 20.50 16.09 -4.51
CA ARG A 194 21.05 14.75 -4.76
C ARG A 194 21.54 14.64 -6.21
N THR A 195 22.73 14.09 -6.40
CA THR A 195 23.24 13.65 -7.71
C THR A 195 22.24 12.68 -8.35
N GLY A 196 22.11 12.67 -9.68
CA GLY A 196 21.13 11.84 -10.39
C GLY A 196 21.12 10.37 -9.96
N ASN A 197 22.30 9.80 -9.71
CA ASN A 197 22.47 8.40 -9.28
C ASN A 197 21.88 8.12 -7.89
N ALA A 198 21.91 9.11 -6.98
CA ALA A 198 21.36 8.98 -5.64
C ALA A 198 19.81 8.94 -5.65
N VAL A 199 19.17 9.68 -6.57
CA VAL A 199 17.72 9.64 -6.75
C VAL A 199 17.28 8.28 -7.29
N ILE A 200 17.99 7.74 -8.27
CA ILE A 200 17.72 6.41 -8.85
C ILE A 200 17.87 5.30 -7.79
N ARG A 201 18.87 5.40 -6.90
CA ARG A 201 19.01 4.43 -5.81
C ARG A 201 17.88 4.52 -4.80
N VAL A 202 17.46 5.72 -4.43
CA VAL A 202 16.32 5.91 -3.51
C VAL A 202 15.04 5.37 -4.14
N ASP A 203 14.82 5.64 -5.43
CA ASP A 203 13.73 5.05 -6.20
C ASP A 203 13.75 3.51 -6.14
N ALA A 204 14.89 2.88 -6.42
CA ALA A 204 15.04 1.43 -6.36
C ALA A 204 14.76 0.88 -4.96
N THR A 205 15.29 1.51 -3.89
CA THR A 205 15.05 1.09 -2.50
C THR A 205 13.59 1.21 -2.08
N LEU A 206 12.91 2.28 -2.46
CA LEU A 206 11.53 2.55 -2.04
C LEU A 206 10.50 1.93 -2.98
N ASP A 207 10.92 1.41 -4.14
CA ASP A 207 10.01 0.94 -5.21
C ASP A 207 9.02 2.06 -5.57
N ALA A 208 9.54 3.26 -5.84
CA ALA A 208 8.73 4.48 -5.96
C ALA A 208 7.98 4.56 -7.29
N HIS A 209 8.63 4.22 -8.41
CA HIS A 209 7.96 4.20 -9.71
C HIS A 209 7.16 2.90 -9.96
N PRO A 210 6.08 2.97 -10.76
CA PRO A 210 5.30 1.79 -11.14
C PRO A 210 6.08 0.77 -12.00
N TRP A 211 5.88 -0.52 -11.75
CA TRP A 211 6.47 -1.63 -12.51
C TRP A 211 6.21 -1.58 -14.03
N VAL A 212 5.15 -0.90 -14.48
CA VAL A 212 4.79 -0.79 -15.91
C VAL A 212 5.88 -0.09 -16.72
N TRP A 213 6.67 0.79 -16.10
CA TRP A 213 7.81 1.40 -16.76
C TRP A 213 8.84 0.33 -17.17
N GLU A 214 9.14 -0.63 -16.31
CA GLU A 214 10.10 -1.71 -16.62
C GLU A 214 9.69 -2.55 -17.84
N PHE A 215 8.38 -2.67 -18.11
CA PHE A 215 7.86 -3.45 -19.23
C PHE A 215 7.93 -2.71 -20.56
N PHE A 216 7.75 -1.38 -20.56
CA PHE A 216 7.59 -0.60 -21.79
C PHE A 216 8.79 0.29 -22.11
N MET A 217 9.37 0.98 -21.11
CA MET A 217 10.54 1.86 -21.30
C MET A 217 11.19 2.29 -19.98
N THR A 218 12.50 2.57 -20.00
CA THR A 218 13.17 3.21 -18.87
C THR A 218 12.51 4.57 -18.55
N PRO A 219 12.06 4.81 -17.31
CA PRO A 219 11.32 6.02 -16.97
C PRO A 219 12.23 7.26 -17.11
N PRO A 220 11.74 8.34 -17.76
CA PRO A 220 12.44 9.62 -17.82
C PRO A 220 12.81 10.15 -16.42
N ARG A 221 13.95 10.85 -16.31
CA ARG A 221 14.49 11.33 -15.02
C ARG A 221 13.53 12.19 -14.21
N PHE A 222 12.75 13.05 -14.88
CA PHE A 222 11.79 13.92 -14.19
C PHE A 222 10.65 13.13 -13.54
N ILE A 223 10.23 12.00 -14.14
CA ILE A 223 9.21 11.11 -13.56
C ILE A 223 9.76 10.43 -12.31
N VAL A 224 10.98 9.89 -12.40
CA VAL A 224 11.65 9.27 -11.24
C VAL A 224 11.79 10.27 -10.09
N GLN A 225 12.20 11.52 -10.38
CA GLN A 225 12.27 12.57 -9.36
C GLN A 225 10.91 12.88 -8.74
N TRP A 226 9.86 12.96 -9.55
CA TRP A 226 8.50 13.22 -9.08
C TRP A 226 7.95 12.08 -8.22
N ASP A 227 8.12 10.83 -8.66
CA ASP A 227 7.67 9.64 -7.93
C ASP A 227 8.41 9.48 -6.60
N VAL A 228 9.74 9.68 -6.59
CA VAL A 228 10.55 9.68 -5.36
C VAL A 228 10.09 10.78 -4.41
N LYS A 229 9.89 12.01 -4.91
CA LYS A 229 9.39 13.13 -4.08
C LYS A 229 8.02 12.81 -3.48
N ARG A 230 7.10 12.29 -4.30
CA ARG A 230 5.76 11.89 -3.86
C ARG A 230 5.82 10.79 -2.80
N LYS A 231 6.65 9.77 -3.01
CA LYS A 231 6.81 8.65 -2.07
C LYS A 231 7.44 9.10 -0.75
N LEU A 232 8.46 9.95 -0.78
CA LEU A 232 9.08 10.50 0.43
C LEU A 232 8.14 11.42 1.20
N ASN A 233 7.34 12.25 0.52
CA ASN A 233 6.33 13.07 1.18
C ASN A 233 5.25 12.21 1.86
N TYR A 234 4.82 11.11 1.22
CA TYR A 234 3.93 10.14 1.84
C TYR A 234 4.55 9.50 3.09
N LEU A 235 5.82 9.07 3.00
CA LEU A 235 6.52 8.43 4.13
C LEU A 235 6.71 9.39 5.31
N ARG A 236 7.16 10.62 5.05
CA ARG A 236 7.30 11.66 6.08
C ARG A 236 5.97 11.92 6.81
N MET A 237 4.89 11.99 6.05
CA MET A 237 3.56 12.18 6.62
C MET A 237 3.12 10.99 7.47
N ASP A 238 3.30 9.77 6.97
CA ASP A 238 2.96 8.55 7.71
C ASP A 238 3.84 8.37 8.95
N ASP A 239 5.15 8.66 8.87
CA ASP A 239 6.08 8.62 10.00
C ASP A 239 5.65 9.58 11.12
N ALA A 240 5.31 10.83 10.76
CA ALA A 240 4.87 11.83 11.73
C ALA A 240 3.50 11.50 12.33
N LEU A 241 2.55 10.99 11.53
CA LEU A 241 1.25 10.53 12.02
C LEU A 241 1.39 9.30 12.92
N ILE A 242 2.31 8.39 12.61
CA ILE A 242 2.62 7.25 13.48
C ILE A 242 3.18 7.74 14.81
N ALA A 243 4.15 8.68 14.80
CA ALA A 243 4.70 9.25 16.02
C ALA A 243 3.63 9.94 16.87
N ARG A 244 2.72 10.69 16.24
CA ARG A 244 1.65 11.43 16.92
C ARG A 244 0.57 10.54 17.54
N ASP A 245 0.13 9.49 16.82
CA ASP A 245 -1.11 8.77 17.15
C ASP A 245 -0.89 7.45 17.93
N GLY A 246 0.33 7.19 18.42
CA GLY A 246 0.61 6.03 19.29
C GLY A 246 1.96 5.34 19.07
N GLY A 247 2.79 5.85 18.17
CA GLY A 247 4.11 5.31 17.84
C GLY A 247 4.06 3.99 17.06
N TRP A 248 5.23 3.55 16.59
CA TRP A 248 5.34 2.31 15.80
C TRP A 248 4.98 1.04 16.60
N ARG A 249 5.08 1.08 17.93
CA ARG A 249 4.72 -0.03 18.81
C ARG A 249 3.22 -0.35 18.79
N GLY A 250 2.38 0.67 18.63
CA GLY A 250 0.92 0.51 18.58
C GLY A 250 0.37 -0.08 17.27
N LEU A 251 1.20 -0.27 16.25
CA LEU A 251 0.75 -0.78 14.96
C LEU A 251 0.33 -2.26 15.07
N ASN A 252 -0.79 -2.61 14.46
CA ASN A 252 -1.22 -4.00 14.31
C ASN A 252 -0.29 -4.75 13.33
N GLU A 253 -0.34 -6.08 13.30
CA GLU A 253 0.59 -6.88 12.47
C GLU A 253 0.48 -6.57 10.97
N VAL A 254 -0.74 -6.32 10.49
CA VAL A 254 -1.01 -6.00 9.08
C VAL A 254 -0.41 -4.65 8.70
N GLU A 255 -0.52 -3.64 9.57
CA GLU A 255 0.02 -2.30 9.37
C GLU A 255 1.54 -2.27 9.57
N VAL A 256 2.11 -3.06 10.48
CA VAL A 256 3.57 -3.26 10.55
C VAL A 256 4.09 -3.81 9.23
N LYS A 257 3.44 -4.86 8.69
CA LYS A 257 3.81 -5.45 7.41
C LYS A 257 3.74 -4.43 6.28
N ARG A 258 2.64 -3.66 6.19
CA ARG A 258 2.47 -2.59 5.18
C ARG A 258 3.51 -1.48 5.33
N ALA A 259 3.74 -1.01 6.56
CA ALA A 259 4.70 0.04 6.87
C ALA A 259 6.13 -0.35 6.48
N CYS A 260 6.51 -1.61 6.71
CA CYS A 260 7.79 -2.16 6.28
C CYS A 260 7.91 -2.16 4.74
N VAL A 261 6.90 -2.68 4.03
CA VAL A 261 6.89 -2.72 2.56
C VAL A 261 7.00 -1.32 1.97
N ASP A 262 6.27 -0.35 2.55
CA ASP A 262 6.28 1.05 2.12
C ASP A 262 7.63 1.73 2.28
N ARG A 263 8.40 1.37 3.33
CA ARG A 263 9.71 1.93 3.67
C ARG A 263 10.89 1.24 2.99
N GLY A 264 10.65 0.22 2.18
CA GLY A 264 11.73 -0.51 1.54
C GLY A 264 12.22 -1.75 2.30
N ILE A 265 11.66 -2.01 3.49
CA ILE A 265 12.10 -3.08 4.40
C ILE A 265 11.64 -4.44 3.86
N ILE A 266 12.51 -5.45 3.97
CA ILE A 266 12.24 -6.83 3.56
C ILE A 266 11.24 -7.46 4.54
N VAL A 267 10.15 -8.01 4.02
CA VAL A 267 9.08 -8.62 4.80
C VAL A 267 8.98 -10.12 4.57
N ASN A 268 9.31 -10.60 3.37
CA ASN A 268 9.31 -12.02 3.07
C ASN A 268 10.29 -12.77 3.99
N ARG A 269 9.85 -13.92 4.51
CA ARG A 269 10.60 -14.78 5.44
C ARG A 269 10.93 -14.12 6.81
N ARG A 270 10.33 -12.99 7.16
CA ARG A 270 10.48 -12.38 8.50
C ARG A 270 9.29 -12.66 9.39
N THR A 271 9.56 -12.87 10.68
CA THR A 271 8.50 -12.96 11.71
C THR A 271 7.93 -11.57 12.02
N PRO A 272 6.71 -11.47 12.58
CA PRO A 272 6.14 -10.19 13.02
C PRO A 272 7.08 -9.40 13.95
N TRP A 273 7.77 -10.10 14.84
CA TRP A 273 8.76 -9.50 15.73
C TRP A 273 9.97 -8.90 14.98
N GLN A 274 10.54 -9.64 14.02
CA GLN A 274 11.66 -9.14 13.20
C GLN A 274 11.26 -7.91 12.37
N MET A 275 10.01 -7.86 11.88
CA MET A 275 9.49 -6.69 11.18
C MET A 275 9.36 -5.49 12.12
N ARG A 276 8.89 -5.69 13.36
CA ARG A 276 8.83 -4.63 14.37
C ARG A 276 10.22 -4.11 14.73
N MET A 277 11.22 -4.97 14.85
CA MET A 277 12.60 -4.55 15.11
C MET A 277 13.18 -3.73 13.95
N ALA A 278 12.95 -4.15 12.71
CA ALA A 278 13.39 -3.37 11.54
C ALA A 278 12.66 -2.02 11.43
N LEU A 279 11.40 -1.96 11.86
CA LEU A 279 10.67 -0.70 11.95
C LEU A 279 11.18 0.17 13.10
N ALA A 280 11.57 -0.43 14.23
CA ALA A 280 12.20 0.30 15.32
C ALA A 280 13.51 0.97 14.88
N GLU A 281 14.34 0.27 14.11
CA GLU A 281 15.56 0.82 13.51
C GLU A 281 15.29 1.96 12.52
N TRP A 282 14.12 1.99 11.87
CA TRP A 282 13.72 3.11 11.01
C TRP A 282 13.38 4.37 11.81
N PHE A 283 12.76 4.21 12.99
CA PHE A 283 12.30 5.32 13.83
C PHE A 283 13.31 5.76 14.90
N GLY A 284 14.34 4.95 15.18
CA GLY A 284 15.43 5.24 16.12
C GLY A 284 16.64 5.90 15.47
#